data_AF-A0A2D7L3U0-F1
#
_entry.id   AF-A0A2D7L3U0-F1
#
_cell.length_a   1.000
_cell.length_b   1.000
_cell.length_c   1.000
_cell.angle_alpha   90.00
_cell.angle_beta   90.00
_cell.angle_gamma   90.00
#
_symmetry.space_group_name_H-M   'P 1'
#
loop_
_entity.id
_entity.type
_entity.pdbx_description
1 polymer ?
#
loop_
_entity_poly.entity_id
_entity_poly.type
_entity_poly.pdbx_seq_one_letter_code
_entity_poly.pdbx_strand_id
1 'polypeptide(L)'
;MAMMQGCAGVSLDLPPFTIVRGINGMCGLNNVGLKRAGFSPEERSQLKKAYHTIFLSDDLLKDALEKARAEFTGVLAEQLIDFVATSQRGTCSHTKR
;
A
#
# COMPACT_ATOMS: atom_id res chain seq x y z
N MET A 1 6.76 -7.51 -2.17
CA MET A 1 7.03 -8.12 -0.84
C MET A 1 6.15 -7.46 0.20
N ALA A 2 5.39 -8.20 1.00
CA ALA A 2 4.58 -7.67 2.11
C ALA A 2 4.93 -8.41 3.41
N MET A 3 4.71 -7.80 4.57
CA MET A 3 5.05 -8.38 5.88
C MET A 3 3.83 -8.44 6.78
N MET A 4 3.65 -9.58 7.46
CA MET A 4 2.54 -9.82 8.39
C MET A 4 3.09 -9.98 9.80
N GLN A 5 2.53 -9.23 10.76
CA GLN A 5 2.92 -9.38 12.17
C GLN A 5 2.38 -10.68 12.76
N GLY A 6 3.06 -11.19 13.80
CA GLY A 6 2.57 -12.34 14.56
C GLY A 6 1.16 -12.10 15.09
N CYS A 7 0.32 -13.14 15.03
CA CYS A 7 -1.11 -13.11 15.41
C CYS A 7 -2.00 -12.16 14.58
N ALA A 8 -1.55 -11.66 13.44
CA ALA A 8 -2.43 -10.98 12.49
C ALA A 8 -3.33 -11.99 11.75
N GLY A 9 -4.48 -11.53 11.27
CA GLY A 9 -5.40 -12.30 10.43
C GLY A 9 -5.78 -11.50 9.19
N VAL A 10 -5.71 -12.10 8.00
CA VAL A 10 -6.03 -11.42 6.74
C VAL A 10 -7.08 -12.23 5.99
N SER A 11 -8.26 -11.65 5.83
CA SER A 11 -9.38 -12.17 5.03
C SER A 11 -9.63 -11.37 3.76
N LEU A 12 -8.90 -10.25 3.59
CA LEU A 12 -8.91 -9.36 2.42
C LEU A 12 -7.58 -9.45 1.65
N ASP A 13 -7.47 -8.83 0.48
CA ASP A 13 -6.20 -8.81 -0.24
C ASP A 13 -5.20 -7.86 0.43
N LEU A 14 -3.95 -8.30 0.54
CA LEU A 14 -2.87 -7.54 1.16
C LEU A 14 -2.05 -6.79 0.09
N PRO A 15 -2.10 -5.45 0.03
CA PRO A 15 -1.32 -4.69 -0.94
C PRO A 15 0.19 -4.90 -0.80
N PRO A 16 0.94 -4.87 -1.90
CA PRO A 16 2.39 -5.05 -1.87
C PRO A 16 3.06 -3.94 -1.07
N PHE A 17 4.23 -4.24 -0.51
CA PHE A 17 5.05 -3.31 0.27
C PHE A 17 4.43 -2.82 1.58
N THR A 18 3.31 -3.40 2.03
CA THR A 18 2.67 -3.00 3.28
C THR A 18 3.01 -3.92 4.46
N ILE A 19 2.72 -3.43 5.66
CA ILE A 19 2.81 -4.18 6.93
C ILE A 19 1.41 -4.35 7.52
N VAL A 20 1.01 -5.59 7.79
CA VAL A 20 -0.26 -5.92 8.45
C VAL A 20 -0.12 -5.87 9.97
N ARG A 21 -1.18 -5.41 10.63
CA ARG A 21 -1.38 -5.46 12.08
C ARG A 21 -2.82 -5.86 12.40
N GLY A 22 -3.01 -6.84 13.28
CA GLY A 22 -4.35 -7.25 13.72
C GLY A 22 -5.14 -7.94 12.61
N ILE A 23 -6.45 -7.72 12.55
CA ILE A 23 -7.34 -8.34 11.57
C ILE A 23 -7.61 -7.34 10.44
N ASN A 24 -7.15 -7.65 9.21
CA ASN A 24 -7.30 -6.81 8.00
C ASN A 24 -6.75 -5.37 8.11
N GLY A 25 -6.01 -5.05 9.17
CA GLY A 25 -5.45 -3.72 9.40
C GLY A 25 -4.05 -3.59 8.83
N MET A 26 -3.74 -2.46 8.19
CA MET A 26 -2.40 -2.09 7.78
C MET A 26 -1.86 -0.97 8.65
N CYS A 27 -0.57 -1.06 9.00
CA CYS A 27 0.14 -0.05 9.80
C CYS A 27 1.06 0.86 8.96
N GLY A 28 1.17 0.60 7.65
CA GLY A 28 1.97 1.40 6.72
C GLY A 28 2.84 0.55 5.80
N LEU A 29 3.88 1.17 5.24
CA LEU A 29 4.82 0.53 4.31
C LEU A 29 5.97 -0.20 5.03
N ASN A 30 6.41 -1.31 4.43
CA ASN A 30 7.58 -2.09 4.82
C ASN A 30 8.88 -1.39 4.40
N ASN A 31 9.15 -0.25 5.03
CA ASN A 31 10.35 0.55 4.77
C ASN A 31 11.66 -0.23 5.01
N VAL A 32 11.67 -1.17 5.95
CA VAL A 32 12.85 -2.01 6.21
C VAL A 32 13.09 -2.97 5.04
N GLY A 33 12.04 -3.68 4.58
CA GLY A 33 12.13 -4.56 3.42
C GLY A 33 12.51 -3.81 2.14
N LEU A 34 11.93 -2.63 1.92
CA LEU A 34 12.25 -1.79 0.77
C LEU A 34 13.71 -1.31 0.78
N LYS A 35 14.23 -0.91 1.95
CA LYS A 35 15.66 -0.53 2.10
C LYS A 35 16.59 -1.72 1.83
N ARG A 36 16.25 -2.90 2.33
CA ARG A 36 17.04 -4.13 2.13
C ARG A 36 17.02 -4.62 0.68
N ALA A 37 15.91 -4.40 -0.03
CA ALA A 37 15.78 -4.72 -1.45
C ALA A 37 16.56 -3.75 -2.37
N GLY A 38 17.16 -2.68 -1.83
CA GLY A 38 17.98 -1.76 -2.61
C GLY A 38 17.22 -0.66 -3.34
N PHE A 39 15.93 -0.45 -3.04
CA PHE A 39 15.15 0.61 -3.70
C PHE A 39 15.64 2.02 -3.33
N SER A 40 15.66 2.89 -4.33
CA SER A 40 16.16 4.25 -4.18
C SER A 40 15.30 5.05 -3.19
N PRO A 41 15.86 6.08 -2.53
CA PRO A 41 15.08 6.95 -1.66
C PRO A 41 13.94 7.67 -2.40
N GLU A 42 14.12 7.97 -3.68
CA GLU A 42 13.13 8.63 -4.53
C GLU A 42 11.93 7.72 -4.81
N GLU A 43 12.19 6.46 -5.19
CA GLU A 43 11.16 5.45 -5.41
C GLU A 43 10.36 5.17 -4.12
N ARG A 44 11.07 5.06 -2.99
CA ARG A 44 10.42 4.88 -1.67
C ARG A 44 9.57 6.09 -1.29
N SER A 45 9.99 7.30 -1.64
CA SER A 45 9.24 8.53 -1.39
C SER A 45 7.97 8.60 -2.25
N GLN A 46 8.07 8.28 -3.54
CA GLN A 46 6.92 8.19 -4.44
C GLN A 46 5.92 7.14 -3.97
N LEU A 47 6.38 5.94 -3.62
CA LEU A 47 5.53 4.87 -3.08
C LEU A 47 4.81 5.31 -1.80
N LYS A 48 5.50 6.04 -0.91
CA LYS A 48 4.90 6.57 0.32
C LYS A 48 3.78 7.57 0.02
N LYS A 49 3.97 8.46 -0.95
CA LYS A 49 2.94 9.41 -1.36
C LYS A 49 1.73 8.69 -1.97
N ALA A 50 1.97 7.75 -2.90
CA ALA A 50 0.91 6.94 -3.49
C ALA A 50 0.10 6.17 -2.44
N TYR A 51 0.78 5.53 -1.47
CA TYR A 51 0.10 4.87 -0.35
C TYR A 51 -0.78 5.82 0.46
N HIS A 52 -0.32 7.05 0.71
CA HIS A 52 -1.09 8.05 1.44
C HIS A 52 -2.31 8.52 0.65
N THR A 53 -2.16 8.74 -0.66
CA THR A 53 -3.26 9.13 -1.55
C THR A 53 -4.33 8.03 -1.65
N ILE A 54 -3.95 6.75 -1.59
CA ILE A 54 -4.89 5.63 -1.76
C ILE A 54 -5.57 5.23 -0.44
N PHE A 55 -4.83 5.18 0.68
CA PHE A 55 -5.32 4.59 1.93
C PHE A 55 -5.55 5.59 3.07
N LEU A 56 -5.08 6.83 2.94
CA LEU A 56 -5.23 7.87 3.96
C LEU A 56 -6.03 9.08 3.47
N SER A 57 -6.43 9.12 2.20
CA SER A 57 -7.38 10.11 1.70
C SER A 57 -8.81 9.74 2.14
N ASP A 58 -9.65 10.76 2.26
CA ASP A 58 -11.10 10.60 2.45
C ASP A 58 -11.84 10.39 1.11
N ASP A 59 -11.10 10.28 0.00
CA ASP A 59 -11.64 10.05 -1.33
C ASP A 59 -12.17 8.61 -1.46
N LEU A 60 -13.11 8.41 -2.39
CA LEU A 60 -13.52 7.08 -2.78
C LEU A 60 -12.33 6.35 -3.41
N LEU A 61 -12.19 5.04 -3.17
CA LEU A 61 -11.05 4.25 -3.65
C LEU A 61 -10.82 4.40 -5.17
N LYS A 62 -11.89 4.53 -5.96
CA LYS A 62 -11.80 4.76 -7.41
C LYS A 62 -11.14 6.11 -7.75
N ASP A 63 -11.63 7.20 -7.15
CA ASP A 63 -11.06 8.54 -7.34
C ASP A 63 -9.61 8.61 -6.83
N ALA A 64 -9.33 7.99 -5.68
CA ALA A 64 -8.00 7.92 -5.09
C ALA A 64 -7.01 7.18 -6.02
N LEU A 65 -7.44 6.09 -6.67
CA LEU A 65 -6.63 5.36 -7.64
C LEU A 65 -6.38 6.18 -8.92
N GLU A 66 -7.40 6.87 -9.45
CA GLU A 66 -7.22 7.73 -10.62
C GLU A 66 -6.26 8.88 -10.33
N LYS A 67 -6.39 9.54 -9.17
CA LYS A 67 -5.45 10.58 -8.71
C LYS A 67 -4.04 10.02 -8.55
N ALA A 68 -3.90 8.87 -7.88
CA ALA A 68 -2.59 8.26 -7.68
C ALA A 68 -1.92 7.86 -9.00
N ARG A 69 -2.69 7.36 -9.98
CA ARG A 69 -2.19 7.00 -11.31
C ARG A 69 -1.77 8.21 -12.14
N ALA A 70 -2.45 9.35 -11.98
CA ALA A 70 -2.09 10.59 -12.65
C ALA A 70 -0.85 11.26 -12.02
N GLU A 71 -0.67 11.14 -10.71
CA GLU A 71 0.39 11.84 -9.96
C GLU A 71 1.69 11.03 -9.84
N PHE A 72 1.61 9.69 -9.78
CA PHE A 72 2.76 8.83 -9.51
C PHE A 72 3.02 7.84 -10.65
N THR A 73 4.19 7.93 -11.26
CA THR A 73 4.65 7.07 -12.38
C THR A 73 5.80 6.13 -12.00
N GLY A 74 6.11 6.02 -10.70
CA GLY A 74 7.16 5.12 -10.23
C GLY A 74 6.73 3.67 -10.29
N VAL A 75 7.63 2.77 -10.72
CA VAL A 75 7.35 1.32 -10.88
C VAL A 75 6.71 0.70 -9.64
N LEU A 76 7.19 1.08 -8.44
CA LEU A 76 6.62 0.58 -7.18
C LEU A 76 5.21 1.12 -6.90
N ALA A 77 4.97 2.38 -7.26
CA ALA A 77 3.66 3.01 -7.07
C ALA A 77 2.64 2.41 -8.04
N GLU A 78 3.02 2.21 -9.31
CA GLU A 78 2.19 1.54 -10.31
C GLU A 78 1.83 0.11 -9.88
N GLN A 79 2.82 -0.67 -9.41
CA GLN A 79 2.56 -2.02 -8.89
C GLN A 79 1.55 -2.03 -7.73
N LEU A 80 1.59 -1.02 -6.86
CA LEU A 80 0.63 -0.89 -5.77
C LEU A 80 -0.76 -0.49 -6.28
N ILE A 81 -0.84 0.49 -7.19
CA ILE A 81 -2.08 0.96 -7.80
C ILE A 81 -2.78 -0.19 -8.55
N ASP A 82 -2.05 -0.88 -9.42
CA ASP A 82 -2.59 -1.97 -10.23
C ASP A 82 -3.08 -3.13 -9.36
N PHE A 83 -2.36 -3.46 -8.29
CA PHE A 83 -2.80 -4.48 -7.35
C PHE A 83 -4.12 -4.11 -6.67
N VAL A 84 -4.24 -2.87 -6.20
CA VAL A 84 -5.47 -2.40 -5.53
C VAL A 84 -6.63 -2.34 -6.53
N ALA A 85 -6.37 -1.93 -7.78
CA ALA A 85 -7.39 -1.87 -8.84
C ALA A 85 -7.89 -3.26 -9.28
N THR A 86 -7.05 -4.29 -9.21
CA THR A 86 -7.38 -5.66 -9.64
C THR A 86 -7.95 -6.55 -8.54
N SER A 87 -7.89 -6.10 -7.28
CA SER A 87 -8.42 -6.84 -6.12
C SER A 87 -9.93 -7.00 -6.22
N GLN A 88 -10.40 -8.25 -6.24
CA GLN A 88 -11.84 -8.58 -6.28
C GLN A 88 -12.46 -8.69 -4.88
N ARG A 89 -11.65 -9.03 -3.86
CA ARG A 89 -12.12 -9.23 -2.47
C ARG A 89 -12.17 -7.93 -1.67
N GLY A 90 -11.57 -6.86 -2.21
CA GLY A 90 -11.25 -5.65 -1.48
C GLY A 90 -9.93 -5.79 -0.73
N THR A 91 -9.25 -4.66 -0.53
CA THR A 91 -7.94 -4.63 0.12
C THR A 91 -8.05 -4.31 1.60
N CYS A 92 -7.06 -4.76 2.39
CA CYS A 92 -6.87 -4.28 3.76
C CYS A 92 -6.86 -2.74 3.82
N SER A 93 -7.28 -2.16 4.95
CA SER A 93 -7.37 -0.71 5.15
C SER A 93 -6.34 -0.22 6.16
N HIS A 94 -5.99 1.07 6.07
CA HIS A 94 -5.09 1.68 7.04
C HIS A 94 -5.77 1.79 8.40
N THR A 95 -5.21 1.17 9.43
CA THR A 95 -5.70 1.30 10.81
C THR A 95 -4.88 2.36 11.53
N LYS A 96 -5.53 3.47 11.90
CA LYS A 96 -4.91 4.49 12.77
C LYS A 96 -4.62 3.87 14.14
N ARG A 97 -3.42 4.15 14.65
CA ARG A 97 -2.91 3.64 15.93
C ARG A 97 -3.72 4.16 17.11
#